data_AF-A0AA86DYC3-F1
#
_entry.id   AF-A0AA86DYC3-F1
#
_cell.length_a   1.000
_cell.length_b   1.000
_cell.length_c   1.000
_cell.angle_alpha   90.00
_cell.angle_beta   90.00
_cell.angle_gamma   90.00
#
_symmetry.space_group_name_H-M   'P 1'
#
loop_
_entity.id
_entity.type
_entity.pdbx_description
1 polymer ?
#
loop_
_entity_poly.entity_id
_entity_poly.type
_entity_poly.pdbx_seq_one_letter_code
_entity_poly.pdbx_strand_id
1 'polypeptide(L)'
;MSTNPIISGLLDKKKEILGSIEGYEALIKKARLNLSVLNQTIALFDESYTKTSTRKMPHRYFETGEAKKLILDVLKSSDVPLKTNEIALRVAEKKGIPLDNEAQQHNFQKTIIASLSTIEASGLVQKVGKDGLMIIWKIKELDSK
;
A
#
# COMPACT_ATOMS: atom_id res chain seq x y z
N MET A 1 -12.26 21.32 -35.92
CA MET A 1 -11.42 21.03 -34.73
C MET A 1 -10.74 19.68 -34.97
N SER A 2 -9.55 19.68 -35.59
CA SER A 2 -8.84 18.41 -35.89
C SER A 2 -8.19 17.89 -34.61
N THR A 3 -8.82 16.92 -33.98
CA THR A 3 -8.18 16.08 -32.95
C THR A 3 -7.01 15.35 -33.60
N ASN A 4 -5.82 15.49 -33.01
CA ASN A 4 -4.61 14.85 -33.52
C ASN A 4 -4.84 13.33 -33.63
N PRO A 5 -4.74 12.72 -34.82
CA PRO A 5 -5.06 11.30 -35.04
C PRO A 5 -4.18 10.35 -34.22
N ILE A 6 -2.99 10.80 -33.83
CA ILE A 6 -2.09 10.05 -32.94
C ILE A 6 -2.69 9.99 -31.54
N ILE A 7 -3.25 11.11 -31.04
CA ILE A 7 -3.86 11.18 -29.71
C ILE A 7 -5.13 10.32 -29.65
N SER A 8 -5.95 10.30 -30.70
CA SER A 8 -7.13 9.42 -30.74
C SER A 8 -6.75 7.94 -30.71
N GLY A 9 -5.74 7.53 -31.49
CA GLY A 9 -5.25 6.14 -31.47
C GLY A 9 -4.71 5.71 -30.09
N LEU A 10 -4.00 6.61 -29.40
CA LEU A 10 -3.51 6.36 -28.03
C LEU A 10 -4.66 6.26 -27.02
N LEU A 11 -5.70 7.09 -27.14
CA LEU A 11 -6.88 7.03 -26.29
C LEU A 11 -7.67 5.74 -26.47
N ASP A 12 -7.78 5.26 -27.71
CA ASP A 12 -8.46 4.00 -28.00
C ASP A 12 -7.66 2.82 -27.41
N LYS A 13 -6.34 2.81 -27.57
CA LYS A 13 -5.50 1.77 -26.95
C LYS A 13 -5.56 1.81 -25.42
N LYS A 14 -5.63 3.01 -24.82
CA LYS A 14 -5.81 3.18 -23.37
C LYS A 14 -7.12 2.52 -22.90
N LYS A 15 -8.23 2.71 -23.62
CA LYS A 15 -9.52 2.07 -23.29
C LYS A 15 -9.45 0.55 -23.39
N GLU A 16 -8.81 0.02 -24.42
CA GLU A 16 -8.62 -1.42 -24.59
C GLU A 16 -7.81 -2.05 -23.43
N ILE A 17 -6.73 -1.38 -23.02
CA ILE A 17 -5.91 -1.82 -21.87
C ILE A 17 -6.73 -1.78 -20.58
N LEU A 18 -7.50 -0.71 -20.34
CA LEU A 18 -8.36 -0.61 -19.17
C LEU A 18 -9.41 -1.73 -19.12
N GLY A 19 -10.09 -2.01 -20.25
CA GLY A 19 -11.04 -3.13 -20.33
C GLY A 19 -10.38 -4.49 -20.07
N SER A 20 -9.14 -4.69 -20.52
CA SER A 20 -8.37 -5.90 -20.24
C SER A 20 -8.07 -6.03 -18.74
N ILE A 21 -7.66 -4.95 -18.08
CA ILE A 21 -7.40 -4.92 -16.63
C ILE A 21 -8.68 -5.31 -15.86
N GLU A 22 -9.81 -4.69 -16.18
CA GLU A 22 -11.09 -5.00 -15.54
C GLU A 22 -11.48 -6.47 -15.69
N GLY A 23 -11.26 -7.04 -16.89
CA GLY A 23 -11.48 -8.47 -17.16
C GLY A 23 -10.58 -9.37 -16.30
N TYR A 24 -9.29 -9.08 -16.21
CA TYR A 24 -8.35 -9.85 -15.38
C TYR A 24 -8.69 -9.75 -13.89
N GLU A 25 -9.09 -8.58 -13.40
CA GLU A 25 -9.51 -8.40 -12.01
C GLU A 25 -10.75 -9.22 -11.68
N ALA A 26 -11.73 -9.27 -12.59
CA ALA A 26 -12.92 -10.11 -12.46
C ALA A 26 -12.56 -11.61 -12.39
N LEU A 27 -11.63 -12.06 -13.23
CA LEU A 27 -11.13 -13.44 -13.20
C LEU A 27 -10.41 -13.78 -11.89
N ILE A 28 -9.55 -12.88 -11.41
CA ILE A 28 -8.87 -13.03 -10.11
C ILE A 28 -9.90 -13.12 -8.98
N LYS A 29 -10.93 -12.26 -9.00
CA LYS A 29 -12.01 -12.27 -8.02
C LYS A 29 -12.75 -13.61 -8.03
N LYS A 30 -13.10 -14.13 -9.21
CA LYS A 30 -13.75 -15.43 -9.37
C LYS A 30 -12.89 -16.58 -8.84
N ALA A 31 -11.61 -16.61 -9.20
CA ALA A 31 -10.68 -17.64 -8.72
C ALA A 31 -10.55 -17.64 -7.18
N ARG A 32 -10.52 -16.46 -6.55
CA ARG A 32 -10.48 -16.32 -5.09
C ARG A 32 -11.76 -16.84 -4.42
N LEU A 33 -12.93 -16.58 -5.01
CA LEU A 33 -14.19 -17.12 -4.52
C LEU A 33 -14.21 -18.64 -4.61
N ASN A 34 -13.84 -19.21 -5.76
CA ASN A 34 -13.77 -20.66 -5.95
C ASN A 34 -12.83 -21.32 -4.94
N LEU A 35 -11.66 -20.74 -4.72
CA LEU A 35 -10.71 -21.23 -3.72
C LEU A 35 -11.30 -21.16 -2.30
N SER A 36 -12.05 -20.10 -1.98
CA SER A 36 -12.73 -19.99 -0.68
C SER A 36 -13.77 -21.08 -0.49
N VAL A 37 -14.58 -21.36 -1.51
CA VAL A 37 -15.58 -22.45 -1.49
C VAL A 37 -14.88 -23.79 -1.29
N LEU A 38 -13.82 -24.06 -2.07
CA LEU A 38 -13.08 -25.30 -1.95
C LEU A 38 -12.50 -25.50 -0.55
N ASN A 39 -11.92 -24.46 0.04
CA ASN A 39 -11.42 -24.51 1.42
C ASN A 39 -12.53 -24.80 2.44
N GLN A 40 -13.74 -24.28 2.24
CA GLN A 40 -14.89 -24.58 3.10
C GLN A 40 -15.34 -26.04 2.92
N THR A 41 -15.39 -26.53 1.69
CA THR A 41 -15.74 -27.92 1.40
C THR A 41 -14.72 -28.88 2.01
N ILE A 42 -13.42 -28.61 1.86
CA ILE A 42 -12.37 -29.43 2.48
C ILE A 42 -12.51 -29.44 4.01
N ALA A 43 -12.74 -28.28 4.63
CA ALA A 43 -12.95 -28.20 6.08
C ALA A 43 -14.19 -28.97 6.56
N LEU A 44 -15.19 -29.19 5.69
CA LEU A 44 -16.35 -30.03 6.01
C LEU A 44 -16.00 -31.52 6.09
N PHE A 45 -14.99 -31.97 5.34
CA PHE A 45 -14.54 -33.36 5.30
C PHE A 45 -13.34 -33.65 6.21
N ASP A 46 -12.61 -32.62 6.63
CA ASP A 46 -11.44 -32.72 7.49
C ASP A 46 -11.40 -31.54 8.48
N GLU A 47 -11.81 -31.79 9.72
CA GLU A 47 -11.81 -30.77 10.80
C GLU A 47 -10.38 -30.37 11.23
N SER A 48 -9.37 -31.19 10.91
CA SER A 48 -7.96 -30.88 11.16
C SER A 48 -7.35 -29.98 10.08
N TYR A 49 -8.08 -29.75 8.98
CA TYR A 49 -7.68 -28.86 7.91
C TYR A 49 -7.56 -27.43 8.41
N THR A 50 -6.35 -27.07 8.82
CA THR A 50 -5.98 -25.69 9.08
C THR A 50 -5.79 -25.05 7.72
N LYS A 51 -6.54 -23.99 7.40
CA LYS A 51 -6.22 -23.09 6.27
C LYS A 51 -4.78 -22.63 6.47
N THR A 52 -3.79 -23.34 5.92
CA THR A 52 -2.42 -22.84 5.81
C THR A 52 -2.47 -21.75 4.76
N SER A 53 -2.97 -20.60 5.17
CA SER A 53 -2.89 -19.34 4.46
C SER A 53 -1.44 -18.90 4.52
N THR A 54 -0.55 -19.62 3.86
CA THR A 54 0.72 -19.06 3.42
C THR A 54 0.46 -18.21 2.18
N ARG A 55 -0.52 -17.31 2.26
CA ARG A 55 -0.38 -16.05 1.57
C ARG A 55 0.68 -15.29 2.37
N LYS A 56 1.96 -15.68 2.18
CA LYS A 56 3.02 -14.67 2.22
C LYS A 56 2.59 -13.72 1.12
N MET A 57 1.81 -12.69 1.45
CA MET A 57 1.69 -11.53 0.57
C MET A 57 3.14 -11.15 0.35
N PRO A 58 3.71 -11.36 -0.85
CA PRO A 58 5.05 -10.89 -1.10
C PRO A 58 4.95 -9.39 -0.86
N HIS A 59 5.56 -8.92 0.23
CA HIS A 59 5.98 -7.55 0.44
C HIS A 59 5.24 -6.53 -0.43
N ARG A 60 3.90 -6.41 -0.24
CA ARG A 60 2.98 -5.87 -1.28
C ARG A 60 3.43 -4.50 -1.79
N TYR A 61 4.10 -3.76 -0.92
CA TYR A 61 4.74 -2.50 -1.22
C TYR A 61 6.17 -2.38 -0.70
N PHE A 62 6.70 -3.27 0.15
CA PHE A 62 8.00 -3.10 0.80
C PHE A 62 8.62 -4.42 1.19
N GLU A 63 9.87 -4.65 0.80
CA GLU A 63 10.73 -5.72 1.29
C GLU A 63 10.96 -5.62 2.81
N THR A 64 11.45 -6.70 3.41
CA THR A 64 11.70 -6.76 4.87
C THR A 64 12.63 -5.61 5.30
N GLY A 65 12.13 -4.72 6.16
CA GLY A 65 12.89 -3.58 6.69
C GLY A 65 13.00 -2.37 5.75
N GLU A 66 12.52 -2.47 4.51
CA GLU A 66 12.59 -1.39 3.52
C GLU A 66 11.67 -0.22 3.88
N ALA A 67 10.43 -0.52 4.31
CA ALA A 67 9.45 0.49 4.74
C ALA A 67 10.03 1.40 5.83
N LYS A 68 10.72 0.82 6.82
CA LYS A 68 11.34 1.56 7.92
C LYS A 68 12.40 2.53 7.43
N LYS A 69 13.28 2.09 6.53
CA LYS A 69 14.35 2.94 5.96
C LYS A 69 13.75 4.11 5.20
N LEU A 70 12.78 3.86 4.31
CA LEU A 70 12.16 4.91 3.50
C LEU A 70 11.36 5.91 4.34
N ILE A 71 10.59 5.45 5.33
CA ILE A 71 9.83 6.34 6.22
C ILE A 71 10.79 7.23 7.01
N LEU A 72 11.87 6.67 7.56
CA LEU A 72 12.87 7.45 8.29
C LEU A 72 13.60 8.42 7.37
N ASP A 73 13.92 8.03 6.14
CA ASP A 73 14.55 8.91 5.15
C ASP A 73 13.63 10.09 4.77
N VAL A 74 12.34 9.84 4.55
CA VAL A 74 11.34 10.90 4.32
C VAL A 74 11.24 11.85 5.52
N LEU A 75 11.20 11.31 6.74
CA LEU A 75 11.13 12.14 7.94
C LEU A 75 12.45 12.88 8.23
N LYS A 76 13.61 12.32 7.87
CA LYS A 76 14.92 12.99 8.00
C LYS A 76 15.08 14.13 7.01
N SER A 77 14.55 13.95 5.80
CA SER A 77 14.57 14.99 4.75
C SER A 77 13.59 16.14 4.98
N SER A 78 12.80 16.09 6.07
CA SER A 78 11.79 17.08 6.39
C SER A 78 12.07 17.69 7.76
N ASP A 79 12.41 18.98 7.79
CA ASP A 79 12.61 19.72 9.05
C ASP A 79 11.29 19.96 9.81
N VAL A 80 10.16 19.74 9.14
CA VAL A 80 8.81 19.91 9.70
C VAL A 80 8.16 18.54 9.95
N PRO A 81 7.43 18.37 11.08
CA PRO A 81 6.63 17.18 11.31
C PRO A 81 5.61 16.93 10.20
N LEU A 82 5.54 15.68 9.71
CA LEU A 82 4.73 15.32 8.56
C LEU A 82 3.47 14.54 8.97
N LYS A 83 2.38 14.75 8.23
CA LYS A 83 1.15 13.97 8.39
C LYS A 83 1.32 12.58 7.77
N THR A 84 0.63 11.58 8.31
CA THR A 84 0.62 10.22 7.74
C THR A 84 0.35 10.19 6.24
N ASN A 85 -0.56 11.03 5.73
CA ASN A 85 -0.88 11.08 4.31
C ASN A 85 0.29 11.62 3.46
N GLU A 86 0.97 12.67 3.94
CA GLU A 86 2.13 13.25 3.26
C GLU A 86 3.31 12.26 3.25
N ILE A 87 3.52 11.53 4.35
CA ILE A 87 4.52 10.46 4.41
C ILE A 87 4.18 9.38 3.39
N ALA A 88 2.91 8.98 3.30
CA ALA A 88 2.48 7.98 2.34
C ALA A 88 2.74 8.43 0.89
N LEU A 89 2.37 9.67 0.53
CA LEU A 89 2.62 10.20 -0.81
C LEU A 89 4.11 10.26 -1.14
N ARG A 90 4.94 10.82 -0.25
CA ARG A 90 6.40 10.92 -0.47
C ARG A 90 7.09 9.56 -0.55
N VAL A 91 6.65 8.58 0.25
CA VAL A 91 7.20 7.21 0.18
C VAL A 91 6.76 6.52 -1.11
N ALA A 92 5.52 6.74 -1.58
CA ALA A 92 5.05 6.21 -2.85
C ALA A 92 5.81 6.81 -4.04
N GLU A 93 6.04 8.13 -4.04
CA GLU A 93 6.86 8.82 -5.05
C GLU A 93 8.30 8.31 -5.08
N LYS A 94 8.97 8.23 -3.92
CA LYS A 94 10.35 7.70 -3.82
C LYS A 94 10.45 6.26 -4.32
N LYS A 95 9.39 5.48 -4.18
CA LYS A 95 9.34 4.08 -4.63
C LYS A 95 8.83 3.92 -6.07
N GLY A 96 8.32 4.98 -6.69
CA GLY A 96 7.72 4.93 -8.02
C GLY A 96 6.43 4.09 -8.07
N ILE A 97 5.66 4.04 -6.97
CA ILE A 97 4.39 3.30 -6.93
C ILE A 97 3.28 4.22 -7.44
N PRO A 98 2.63 3.91 -8.58
CA PRO A 98 1.46 4.65 -9.01
C PRO A 98 0.29 4.35 -8.08
N LEU A 99 -0.25 5.40 -7.45
CA LEU A 99 -1.41 5.32 -6.57
C LEU A 99 -2.65 5.82 -7.34
N ASP A 100 -3.02 5.07 -8.37
CA ASP A 100 -4.00 5.48 -9.39
C ASP A 100 -5.46 5.42 -8.92
N ASN A 101 -5.76 4.64 -7.87
CA ASN A 101 -7.10 4.54 -7.31
C ASN A 101 -7.14 4.74 -5.78
N GLU A 102 -8.30 5.19 -5.28
CA GLU A 102 -8.49 5.47 -3.85
C GLU A 102 -8.27 4.22 -2.97
N ALA A 103 -8.62 3.03 -3.47
CA ALA A 103 -8.41 1.78 -2.76
C ALA A 103 -6.92 1.47 -2.56
N GLN A 104 -6.07 1.74 -3.55
CA GLN A 104 -4.61 1.60 -3.47
C GLN A 104 -4.02 2.62 -2.51
N GLN A 105 -4.45 3.89 -2.60
CA GLN A 105 -4.03 4.94 -1.67
C GLN A 105 -4.34 4.55 -0.22
N HIS A 106 -5.57 4.13 0.06
CA HIS A 106 -5.99 3.72 1.39
C HIS A 106 -5.24 2.47 1.90
N ASN A 107 -5.03 1.47 1.05
CA ASN A 107 -4.26 0.27 1.41
C ASN A 107 -2.77 0.59 1.67
N PHE A 108 -2.20 1.49 0.88
CA PHE A 108 -0.83 1.96 1.06
C PHE A 108 -0.69 2.76 2.35
N GLN A 109 -1.62 3.68 2.61
CA GLN A 109 -1.68 4.45 3.85
C GLN A 109 -1.76 3.53 5.09
N LYS A 110 -2.58 2.48 5.06
CA LYS A 110 -2.63 1.47 6.13
C LYS A 110 -1.28 0.78 6.37
N THR A 111 -0.55 0.48 5.30
CA THR A 111 0.79 -0.13 5.37
C THR A 111 1.80 0.83 6.03
N ILE A 112 1.73 2.12 5.69
CA ILE A 112 2.55 3.17 6.30
C ILE A 112 2.21 3.36 7.77
N ILE A 113 0.92 3.35 8.14
CA ILE A 113 0.48 3.43 9.54
C ILE A 113 1.05 2.27 10.36
N ALA A 114 0.91 1.04 9.89
CA ALA A 114 1.45 -0.14 10.59
C ALA A 114 2.98 -0.08 10.74
N SER A 115 3.67 0.39 9.70
CA SER A 115 5.12 0.60 9.72
C SER A 115 5.51 1.69 10.73
N LEU A 116 4.82 2.83 10.74
CA LEU A 116 5.04 3.93 11.68
C LEU A 116 4.82 3.48 13.14
N SER A 117 3.77 2.72 13.43
CA SER A 117 3.54 2.14 14.76
C SER A 117 4.68 1.21 15.19
N THR A 118 5.26 0.44 14.27
CA THR A 118 6.42 -0.42 14.56
C THR A 118 7.68 0.41 14.82
N ILE A 119 7.88 1.50 14.08
CA ILE A 119 9.03 2.40 14.25
C ILE A 119 8.91 3.19 15.56
N GLU A 120 7.70 3.61 15.91
CA GLU A 120 7.35 4.25 17.19
C GLU A 120 7.66 3.32 18.37
N ALA A 121 7.25 2.06 18.28
CA ALA A 121 7.59 1.04 19.29
C ALA A 121 9.12 0.84 19.43
N SER A 122 9.88 1.03 18.35
CA SER A 122 11.35 1.02 18.39
C SER A 122 11.98 2.33 18.88
N GLY A 123 11.17 3.35 19.23
CA GLY A 123 11.62 4.60 19.83
C GLY A 123 12.26 5.62 18.88
N LEU A 124 12.20 5.41 17.56
CA LEU A 124 12.87 6.27 16.58
C LEU A 124 12.00 7.44 16.08
N VAL A 125 10.68 7.32 16.21
CA VAL A 125 9.71 8.36 15.82
C VAL A 125 8.70 8.55 16.93
N GLN A 126 8.13 9.74 17.02
CA GLN A 126 7.10 10.09 17.99
C GLN A 126 5.92 10.80 17.32
N LYS A 127 4.74 10.59 17.89
CA LYS A 127 3.54 11.35 17.52
C LYS A 127 3.62 12.71 18.19
N VAL A 128 3.68 13.78 17.39
CA VAL A 128 3.73 15.16 17.92
C VAL A 128 2.36 15.82 17.97
N GLY A 129 1.33 15.19 17.38
CA GLY A 129 -0.03 15.69 17.42
C GLY A 129 -0.96 14.95 16.47
N LYS A 130 -2.17 15.49 16.35
CA LYS A 130 -3.17 15.06 15.37
C LYS A 130 -3.74 16.30 14.70
N ASP A 131 -3.94 16.23 13.38
CA ASP A 131 -4.70 17.20 12.61
C ASP A 131 -5.90 16.48 11.99
N GLY A 132 -7.08 16.73 12.56
CA GLY A 132 -8.29 15.93 12.29
C GLY A 132 -8.09 14.44 12.59
N LEU A 133 -8.32 13.58 11.59
CA LEU A 133 -8.10 12.13 11.67
C LEU A 133 -6.64 11.71 11.41
N MET A 134 -5.77 12.64 11.05
CA MET A 134 -4.39 12.36 10.63
C MET A 134 -3.41 12.56 11.78
N ILE A 135 -2.49 11.62 11.96
CA ILE A 135 -1.43 11.70 12.98
C ILE A 135 -0.24 12.44 12.37
N ILE A 136 0.37 13.33 13.15
CA ILE A 136 1.58 14.06 12.80
C ILE A 136 2.78 13.38 13.47
N TRP A 137 3.80 13.10 12.67
CA TRP A 137 4.99 12.34 13.08
C TRP A 137 6.25 13.19 12.98
N LYS A 138 7.14 13.02 13.96
CA LYS A 138 8.51 13.58 13.96
C LYS A 138 9.52 12.49 14.35
N ILE A 139 10.75 12.59 13.86
CA ILE A 139 11.86 11.78 14.39
C ILE A 139 12.11 12.17 15.84
N LYS A 140 12.30 11.16 16.68
CA LYS A 140 12.78 11.38 18.05
C LYS A 140 14.28 11.65 17.93
N GLU A 141 14.69 12.89 18.13
CA GLU A 141 16.11 13.22 18.23
C GLU A 141 16.68 12.40 19.39
N LEU A 142 17.67 11.55 19.10
CA LEU A 142 18.51 11.01 20.14
C LEU A 142 19.35 12.18 20.64
N ASP A 143 19.06 12.65 21.85
CA ASP A 143 20.00 13.44 22.63
C ASP A 143 21.33 12.65 22.65
N SER A 144 22.26 13.08 21.82
CA SER A 144 23.65 12.65 21.89
C SER A 144 24.22 13.36 23.10
N LYS A 145 24.29 12.62 24.20
CA LYS A 145 24.96 13.04 25.43
C LYS A 145 26.47 12.91 25.29
#